data_AF-A0A7J7GFW5-F1
#
_entry.id   AF-A0A7J7GFW5-F1
#
_cell.length_a   1.000
_cell.length_b   1.000
_cell.length_c   1.000
_cell.angle_alpha   90.00
_cell.angle_beta   90.00
_cell.angle_gamma   90.00
#
_symmetry.space_group_name_H-M   'P 1'
#
loop_
_entity.id
_entity.type
_entity.pdbx_description
1 polymer ?
#
loop_
_entity_poly.entity_id
_entity_poly.type
_entity_poly.pdbx_seq_one_letter_code
_entity_poly.pdbx_strand_id
1 'polypeptide(L)'
;MPLPRAEGHISYGGALRLGEGDAIAQYVQQGKCILRRGEIGLSAEEIQKFESLGYVMSGSRHQRMNAIRIRKENQVYRVQDKRALAMFNYEEKAKREQKVMADL
;
A
#
# COMPACT_ATOMS: atom_id res chain seq x y z
N MET A 1 -13.08 3.19 -24.58
CA MET A 1 -12.52 4.37 -23.86
C MET A 1 -11.32 3.93 -23.05
N PRO A 2 -10.24 4.72 -22.94
CA PRO A 2 -9.09 4.34 -22.13
C PRO A 2 -9.43 4.51 -20.65
N LEU A 3 -8.97 3.57 -19.81
CA LEU A 3 -9.08 3.67 -18.35
C LEU A 3 -8.39 4.96 -17.87
N PRO A 4 -8.91 5.63 -16.82
CA PRO A 4 -8.26 6.81 -16.28
C PRO A 4 -6.87 6.41 -15.80
N ARG A 5 -5.83 6.87 -16.50
CA ARG A 5 -4.45 6.86 -15.99
C ARG A 5 -4.47 7.66 -14.70
N ALA A 6 -4.34 6.96 -13.59
CA ALA A 6 -4.12 7.58 -12.29
C ALA A 6 -2.66 8.09 -12.25
N GLU A 7 -2.35 9.10 -13.05
CA GLU A 7 -1.14 9.91 -12.98
C GLU A 7 -1.37 11.17 -12.13
N GLY A 8 -2.27 11.08 -11.15
CA GLY A 8 -2.39 12.07 -10.09
C GLY A 8 -1.59 11.58 -8.90
N HIS A 9 -0.66 12.40 -8.39
CA HIS A 9 -0.02 12.20 -7.09
C HIS A 9 -1.06 11.72 -6.08
N ILE A 10 -0.96 10.47 -5.66
CA ILE A 10 -1.90 9.90 -4.71
C ILE A 10 -1.53 10.48 -3.36
N SER A 11 -2.29 11.47 -2.92
CA SER A 11 -2.10 12.05 -1.60
C SER A 11 -2.55 11.03 -0.57
N TYR A 12 -1.60 10.27 -0.03
CA TYR A 12 -1.84 9.34 1.07
C TYR A 12 -2.15 10.04 2.40
N GLY A 13 -2.43 11.35 2.40
CA GLY A 13 -2.78 12.17 3.55
C GLY A 13 -1.58 12.81 4.24
N GLY A 14 -1.80 13.94 4.93
CA GLY A 14 -0.74 14.81 5.48
C GLY A 14 0.12 14.23 6.63
N ALA A 15 -0.07 12.96 6.98
CA ALA A 15 0.74 12.27 7.99
C ALA A 15 1.94 11.51 7.38
N LEU A 16 1.99 11.34 6.06
CA LEU A 16 3.16 10.83 5.34
C LEU A 16 3.93 11.99 4.71
N ARG A 17 5.27 11.87 4.67
CA ARG A 17 6.09 12.82 3.92
C ARG A 17 5.80 12.70 2.42
N LEU A 18 6.07 13.78 1.69
CA LEU A 18 5.92 13.81 0.23
C LEU A 18 6.76 12.69 -0.41
N GLY A 19 6.13 11.84 -1.23
CA GLY A 19 6.77 10.67 -1.86
C GLY A 19 6.92 9.43 -0.98
N GLU A 20 6.70 9.52 0.33
CA GLU A 20 6.79 8.36 1.25
C GLU A 20 5.63 7.38 1.01
N GLY A 21 4.43 7.90 0.75
CA GLY A 21 3.26 7.07 0.45
C GLY A 21 3.35 6.32 -0.88
N ASP A 22 3.92 6.95 -1.92
CA ASP A 22 4.11 6.33 -3.22
C ASP A 22 5.13 5.19 -3.15
N ALA A 23 6.26 5.40 -2.44
CA ALA A 23 7.25 4.36 -2.21
C ALA A 23 6.67 3.17 -1.43
N ILE A 24 5.90 3.44 -0.37
CA ILE A 24 5.24 2.38 0.40
C ILE A 24 4.23 1.62 -0.44
N ALA A 25 3.43 2.32 -1.25
CA ALA A 25 2.45 1.70 -2.12
C ALA A 25 3.09 0.73 -3.11
N GLN A 26 4.25 1.09 -3.66
CA GLN A 26 5.00 0.24 -4.58
C GLN A 26 5.58 -1.00 -3.88
N TYR A 27 6.03 -0.86 -2.62
CA TYR A 27 6.48 -1.99 -1.81
C TYR A 27 5.33 -2.96 -1.46
N VAL A 28 4.17 -2.42 -1.08
CA VAL A 28 2.97 -3.21 -0.77
C VAL A 28 2.47 -3.97 -2.01
N GLN A 29 2.46 -3.33 -3.19
CA GLN A 29 2.11 -4.01 -4.44
C GLN A 29 3.06 -5.15 -4.80
N GLN A 30 4.33 -5.06 -4.38
CA GLN A 30 5.31 -6.14 -4.55
C GLN A 30 5.20 -7.23 -3.47
N GLY A 31 4.24 -7.14 -2.55
CA GLY A 31 4.07 -8.06 -1.44
C GLY A 31 5.20 -7.97 -0.40
N LYS A 32 6.00 -6.90 -0.42
CA LYS A 32 7.15 -6.72 0.46
C LYS A 32 6.77 -5.88 1.67
N CYS A 33 7.19 -6.30 2.86
CA CYS A 33 7.06 -5.51 4.08
C CYS A 33 7.84 -4.19 3.96
N ILE A 34 7.31 -3.13 4.57
CA ILE A 34 8.00 -1.85 4.65
C ILE A 34 9.21 -2.00 5.58
N LEU A 35 10.40 -1.76 5.04
CA LEU A 35 11.67 -1.88 5.75
C LEU A 35 11.75 -0.87 6.91
N ARG A 36 12.26 -1.30 8.07
CA ARG A 36 12.55 -0.39 9.19
C ARG A 36 13.80 0.44 8.88
N ARG A 37 14.00 1.56 9.60
CA ARG A 37 15.12 2.51 9.39
C ARG A 37 16.53 1.88 9.47
N GLY A 38 16.66 0.71 10.11
CA GLY A 38 17.91 -0.06 10.20
C GLY A 38 17.98 -1.31 9.30
N GLU A 39 16.96 -1.55 8.48
CA GLU A 39 16.82 -2.73 7.62
C GLU A 39 16.94 -2.34 6.12
N ILE A 40 17.36 -1.12 5.81
CA ILE A 40 17.60 -0.66 4.43
C ILE A 40 18.75 -1.49 3.86
N GLY A 41 18.43 -2.40 2.92
CA GLY A 41 19.39 -3.33 2.31
C GLY A 41 19.17 -4.79 2.66
N LEU A 42 18.28 -5.11 3.62
CA LEU A 42 17.83 -6.47 3.87
C LEU A 42 16.57 -6.77 3.06
N SER A 43 16.50 -7.97 2.51
CA SER A 43 15.27 -8.48 1.90
C SER A 43 14.23 -8.82 2.97
N ALA A 44 12.95 -8.78 2.60
CA ALA A 44 11.85 -9.15 3.50
C ALA A 44 12.01 -10.58 4.06
N GLU A 45 12.55 -11.50 3.25
CA GLU A 45 12.81 -12.88 3.64
C GLU A 45 13.91 -12.99 4.71
N GLU A 46 14.97 -12.19 4.60
CA GLU A 46 16.04 -12.16 5.60
C GLU A 46 15.52 -11.61 6.93
N ILE A 47 14.71 -10.55 6.91
CA ILE A 47 14.09 -10.00 8.12
C ILE A 47 13.20 -11.04 8.80
N GLN A 48 12.36 -11.74 8.03
CA GLN A 48 11.50 -12.80 8.56
C GLN A 48 12.30 -13.96 9.17
N LYS A 49 13.41 -14.35 8.52
CA LYS A 49 14.33 -15.34 9.08
C LYS A 49 14.93 -14.87 10.40
N PHE A 50 15.43 -13.64 10.47
CA PHE A 50 16.01 -13.11 11.71
C PHE A 50 14.97 -12.98 12.84
N GLU A 51 13.75 -12.57 12.55
CA GLU A 51 12.66 -12.54 13.54
C GLU A 51 12.29 -13.95 14.02
N SER A 52 12.24 -14.94 13.12
CA SER A 52 11.95 -16.34 13.48
C SER A 52 13.04 -16.97 14.36
N LEU A 53 14.29 -16.54 14.17
CA LEU A 53 15.44 -16.95 14.98
C LEU A 53 15.49 -16.23 16.34
N GLY A 54 14.58 -15.29 16.61
CA GLY A 54 14.50 -14.56 17.87
C GLY A 54 15.38 -13.31 17.94
N TYR A 55 15.96 -12.87 16.82
CA TYR A 55 16.69 -11.61 16.78
C TYR A 55 15.72 -10.42 16.88
N VAL A 56 15.97 -9.53 17.84
CA VAL A 56 15.20 -8.30 17.99
C VAL A 56 15.72 -7.26 17.01
N MET A 57 14.93 -6.96 15.98
CA MET A 57 15.29 -5.97 14.98
C MET A 57 15.36 -4.54 15.53
N SER A 58 16.24 -3.73 14.93
CA SER A 58 16.41 -2.31 15.29
C SER A 58 15.09 -1.54 15.13
N GLY A 59 14.57 -1.04 16.24
CA GLY A 59 13.30 -0.32 16.32
C GLY A 59 12.12 -1.14 16.86
N SER A 60 12.25 -2.46 16.99
CA SER A 60 11.19 -3.32 17.54
C SER A 60 10.97 -3.15 19.05
N ARG A 61 11.97 -2.65 19.79
CA ARG A 61 11.86 -2.40 21.25
C ARG A 61 11.05 -1.15 21.61
N HIS A 62 10.76 -0.27 20.65
CA HIS A 62 10.06 0.99 20.90
C HIS A 62 8.58 0.88 20.48
N GLN A 63 7.70 0.57 21.43
CA GLN A 63 6.25 0.44 21.19
C GLN A 63 5.66 1.65 20.43
N ARG A 64 6.05 2.88 20.80
CA ARG A 64 5.58 4.10 20.13
C ARG A 64 5.98 4.16 18.65
N MET A 65 7.19 3.74 18.30
CA MET A 65 7.62 3.73 16.90
C MET A 65 6.91 2.63 16.10
N ASN A 66 6.70 1.46 16.71
CA ASN A 66 6.00 0.36 16.05
C ASN A 66 4.54 0.75 15.77
N ALA A 67 3.88 1.44 16.70
CA ALA A 67 2.53 1.98 16.49
C ALA A 67 2.47 3.03 15.36
N ILE A 68 3.46 3.92 15.27
CA ILE A 68 3.55 4.90 14.17
C ILE A 68 3.74 4.19 12.83
N ARG A 69 4.57 3.14 12.78
CA ARG A 69 4.77 2.33 11.58
C ARG A 69 3.47 1.68 11.11
N ILE A 70 2.79 0.96 12.02
CA ILE A 70 1.50 0.31 11.73
C ILE A 70 0.47 1.34 11.26
N ARG A 71 0.44 2.52 11.87
CA ARG A 71 -0.45 3.61 11.43
C ARG A 71 -0.15 4.05 9.98
N LYS A 72 1.13 4.22 9.62
CA LYS A 72 1.54 4.59 8.25
C LYS A 72 1.18 3.49 7.24
N GLU A 73 1.40 2.23 7.60
CA GLU A 73 0.99 1.07 6.79
C GLU A 73 -0.52 1.07 6.54
N ASN A 74 -1.31 1.15 7.62
CA ASN A 74 -2.76 1.15 7.54
C ASN A 74 -3.31 2.34 6.74
N GLN A 75 -2.61 3.48 6.75
CA GLN A 75 -3.00 4.64 5.96
C GLN A 75 -2.84 4.38 4.46
N VAL A 76 -1.77 3.70 4.06
CA VAL A 76 -1.57 3.32 2.65
C VAL A 76 -2.56 2.24 2.23
N TYR A 77 -2.75 1.19 3.03
CA TYR A 77 -3.75 0.16 2.77
C TYR A 77 -5.15 0.75 2.59
N ARG A 78 -5.59 1.63 3.50
CA ARG A 78 -6.91 2.26 3.42
C ARG A 78 -7.11 3.06 2.13
N VAL A 79 -6.06 3.69 1.60
CA VAL A 79 -6.13 4.44 0.34
C VAL A 79 -6.15 3.47 -0.85
N GLN A 80 -5.35 2.41 -0.83
CA GLN A 80 -5.36 1.39 -1.87
C GLN A 80 -6.70 0.64 -1.94
N ASP A 81 -7.26 0.23 -0.80
CA ASP A 81 -8.55 -0.47 -0.73
C ASP A 81 -9.68 0.38 -1.31
N LYS A 82 -9.73 1.67 -0.92
CA LYS A 82 -10.70 2.62 -1.48
C LYS A 82 -10.55 2.77 -3.00
N ARG A 83 -9.31 2.77 -3.51
CA ARG A 83 -9.05 2.84 -4.94
C ARG A 83 -9.47 1.56 -5.66
N ALA A 84 -9.18 0.40 -5.10
CA ALA A 84 -9.58 -0.89 -5.64
C ALA A 84 -11.12 -1.00 -5.71
N LEU A 85 -11.82 -0.60 -4.65
CA LEU A 85 -13.28 -0.50 -4.61
C LEU A 85 -13.84 0.47 -5.67
N ALA A 86 -13.22 1.64 -5.83
CA ALA A 86 -13.64 2.60 -6.85
C ALA A 86 -13.43 2.08 -8.28
N MET A 87 -12.30 1.40 -8.54
CA MET A 87 -12.04 0.74 -9.82
C MET A 87 -13.06 -0.37 -10.09
N PHE A 88 -13.37 -1.20 -9.10
CA PHE A 88 -14.36 -2.26 -9.22
C PHE A 88 -15.75 -1.72 -9.55
N ASN A 89 -16.21 -0.68 -8.83
CA ASN A 89 -17.49 -0.03 -9.10
C ASN A 89 -17.55 0.60 -10.51
N TYR A 90 -16.44 1.18 -10.97
CA TYR A 90 -16.36 1.73 -12.32
C TYR A 90 -16.44 0.63 -13.39
N GLU A 91 -15.73 -0.49 -13.20
CA GLU A 91 -15.80 -1.64 -14.11
C GLU A 91 -17.19 -2.28 -14.14
N GLU A 92 -17.84 -2.47 -13.00
CA GLU A 92 -19.21 -2.99 -12.94
C GLU A 92 -20.20 -2.06 -13.64
N LYS A 93 -20.07 -0.75 -13.42
CA LYS A 93 -20.90 0.26 -14.09
C LYS A 93 -20.66 0.23 -15.61
N ALA A 94 -19.41 0.20 -16.06
CA ALA A 94 -19.07 0.13 -17.49
C ALA A 94 -19.59 -1.16 -18.14
N LYS A 95 -19.48 -2.32 -17.47
CA LYS A 95 -20.06 -3.59 -17.94
C LYS A 95 -21.59 -3.53 -18.00
N ARG A 96 -22.23 -2.90 -17.03
CA ARG A 96 -23.69 -2.71 -17.00
C ARG A 96 -24.14 -1.78 -18.13
N GLU A 97 -23.45 -0.67 -18.35
CA GLU A 97 -23.71 0.26 -19.46
C GLU A 97 -23.49 -0.39 -20.83
N GLN A 98 -22.44 -1.21 -20.99
CA GLN A 98 -22.23 -1.99 -22.23
C GLN A 98 -23.36 -2.99 -22.49
N LYS A 99 -23.83 -3.70 -21.46
CA LYS A 99 -24.97 -4.63 -21.61
C LYS A 99 -26.24 -3.89 -22.01
N VAL A 100 -26.54 -2.76 -21.35
CA VAL A 100 -27.71 -1.94 -21.69
C VAL A 100 -27.63 -1.37 -23.11
N MET A 101 -26.43 -1.00 -23.57
CA MET A 101 -26.20 -0.56 -24.96
C MET A 101 -26.22 -1.71 -25.98
N ALA A 102 -26.02 -2.96 -25.57
CA ALA A 102 -26.08 -4.13 -26.44
C ALA A 102 -27.49 -4.72 -26.57
N ASP A 103 -28.36 -4.48 -25.59
CA ASP A 103 -29.79 -4.85 -25.59
C ASP A 103 -30.71 -3.79 -26.26
N LEU A 104 -30.12 -2.72 -26.81
CA LEU A 104 -30.77 -1.62 -27.54
C LEU A 104 -30.51 -1.75 -29.05
#